data_AF-A0A562KHB4-F1
#
_entry.id   AF-A0A562KHB4-F1
#
_cell.length_a   1.000
_cell.length_b   1.000
_cell.length_c   1.000
_cell.angle_alpha   90.00
_cell.angle_beta   90.00
_cell.angle_gamma   90.00
#
_symmetry.space_group_name_H-M   'P 1'
#
loop_
_entity.id
_entity.type
_entity.pdbx_description
1 polymer ?
#
loop_
_entity_poly.entity_id
_entity_poly.type
_entity_poly.pdbx_seq_one_letter_code
_entity_poly.pdbx_strand_id
1 'polypeptide(L)'
;MKKIFYFLFLFPVLVFSQEKLEKYDYFVQFNTQQFAKKVNIDSLFNHKVFKSVNQADSDFKLNDFISFIDKSNPVTIHGNFTDSIAYYQMTFPLKDVNGWNAFIQNKVNNNNSKTTDSIKEVIKTHSKYTVYSPKKDDFTMAWNDGNFIIYGLVETNNNFTNADFSDAMLVADSAAVVVDEEYYEDPPVEVIEIEEVAPIEEIVEKRIGVEEAISEDENIEVVEAVEDEEYKKWIASFEKEQAEQRIQKQEKQEEQIALLFENGFVTPTSTKVSTNADIASWINYEAVYGKMSSFYYLLGSINSNNGINNSNNSIKGMNVDFYFENNKARMEQKVEYSESLANVMQKVVARKPNKNIYNYFPKQEPLAYFSYHSSTEELLKNYPEIMEQLLSNMPIDKQDTEIITDLISTIVDEEATATLFDGDISMFLHAMESYESTFMSRTYDENYEELEEEKTITKTRPIFTMIMTSTHPKMGDKLLNLGVRKNLLQKGDGYYLVNQSEDLGDMIILKKGDVMVFTNGLKYLNDGSKSDFTKKVKKDLSKNYFYGNFEMQRFFKAYLLNQDLGSDTAKMIRLGNQFKNMEFKASNKLNNHIMKLEMEINSNFSNENIILQTLDLIDFLD
;
A
#
# COMPACT_ATOMS: atom_id res chain seq x y z
N MET A 1 54.86 -30.95 -13.97
CA MET A 1 54.17 -30.64 -12.70
C MET A 1 53.38 -29.31 -12.70
N LYS A 2 53.88 -28.16 -13.20
CA LYS A 2 53.12 -26.89 -13.19
C LYS A 2 51.84 -26.80 -14.07
N LYS A 3 51.51 -27.79 -14.91
CA LYS A 3 50.26 -27.83 -15.71
C LYS A 3 49.13 -28.72 -15.15
N ILE A 4 49.35 -29.41 -14.02
CA ILE A 4 48.31 -30.24 -13.37
C ILE A 4 47.52 -29.43 -12.32
N PHE A 5 48.16 -28.46 -11.66
CA PHE A 5 47.51 -27.63 -10.64
C PHE A 5 46.36 -26.77 -11.18
N TYR A 6 46.49 -26.21 -12.39
CA TYR A 6 45.41 -25.46 -13.04
C TYR A 6 44.22 -26.33 -13.47
N PHE A 7 44.43 -27.63 -13.71
CA PHE A 7 43.35 -28.56 -14.03
C PHE A 7 42.56 -29.01 -12.79
N LEU A 8 43.16 -28.95 -11.60
CA LEU A 8 42.51 -29.31 -10.33
C LEU A 8 41.67 -28.17 -9.73
N PHE A 9 41.90 -26.91 -10.12
CA PHE A 9 41.10 -25.76 -9.64
C PHE A 9 39.83 -25.49 -10.45
N LEU A 10 39.67 -26.10 -11.63
CA LEU A 10 38.47 -25.95 -12.48
C LEU A 10 37.36 -26.98 -12.17
N PHE A 11 37.62 -27.97 -11.30
CA PHE A 11 36.72 -29.12 -11.09
C PHE A 11 35.67 -29.05 -9.95
N PRO A 12 35.38 -27.92 -9.29
CA PRO A 12 34.16 -27.77 -8.48
C PRO A 12 33.09 -26.86 -9.11
N VAL A 13 33.35 -26.21 -10.24
CA VAL A 13 32.50 -25.11 -10.78
C VAL A 13 31.40 -25.59 -11.74
N LEU A 14 31.52 -26.79 -12.33
CA LEU A 14 30.66 -27.27 -13.43
C LEU A 14 29.58 -28.30 -13.03
N VAL A 15 29.18 -28.36 -11.74
CA VAL A 15 28.13 -29.29 -11.25
C VAL A 15 27.17 -28.65 -10.23
N PHE A 16 27.16 -27.32 -10.08
CA PHE A 16 26.32 -26.62 -9.07
C PHE A 16 25.68 -25.32 -9.61
N SER A 17 25.23 -25.31 -10.86
CA SER A 17 24.70 -24.11 -11.53
C SER A 17 23.33 -23.61 -11.04
N GLN A 18 22.56 -24.43 -10.30
CA GLN A 18 21.25 -24.03 -9.73
C GLN A 18 21.00 -24.50 -8.28
N GLU A 19 21.50 -25.66 -7.86
CA GLU A 19 21.22 -26.26 -6.52
C GLU A 19 21.66 -25.42 -5.28
N LYS A 20 22.30 -24.26 -5.47
CA LYS A 20 22.70 -23.35 -4.38
C LYS A 20 22.29 -21.88 -4.62
N LEU A 21 21.29 -21.64 -5.47
CA LEU A 21 20.75 -20.32 -5.77
C LEU A 21 19.44 -19.98 -5.03
N GLU A 22 19.24 -20.51 -3.80
CA GLU A 22 18.34 -19.86 -2.82
C GLU A 22 18.98 -18.56 -2.27
N LYS A 23 19.27 -17.63 -3.19
CA LYS A 23 19.85 -16.31 -2.96
C LYS A 23 19.07 -15.23 -3.70
N TYR A 24 17.75 -15.35 -3.65
CA TYR A 24 16.87 -14.26 -4.02
C TYR A 24 16.84 -13.24 -2.88
N ASP A 25 16.72 -11.96 -3.18
CA ASP A 25 16.35 -10.95 -2.18
C ASP A 25 14.83 -10.77 -2.09
N TYR A 26 14.08 -11.23 -3.09
CA TYR A 26 12.62 -11.33 -3.02
C TYR A 26 12.11 -12.46 -3.92
N PHE A 27 10.98 -13.05 -3.54
CA PHE A 27 10.32 -14.11 -4.28
C PHE A 27 8.80 -13.97 -4.13
N VAL A 28 8.07 -14.03 -5.24
CA VAL A 28 6.61 -14.01 -5.30
C VAL A 28 6.15 -15.19 -6.14
N GLN A 29 5.23 -15.99 -5.60
CA GLN A 29 4.71 -17.19 -6.22
C GLN A 29 3.20 -17.11 -6.35
N PHE A 30 2.71 -17.07 -7.58
CA PHE A 30 1.31 -17.22 -7.91
C PHE A 30 1.02 -18.69 -8.15
N ASN A 31 0.34 -19.33 -7.20
CA ASN A 31 -0.02 -20.73 -7.28
C ASN A 31 -1.24 -20.92 -8.20
N THR A 32 -1.00 -20.77 -9.51
CA THR A 32 -1.93 -21.00 -10.63
C THR A 32 -2.82 -22.23 -10.43
N GLN A 33 -2.24 -23.35 -9.98
CA GLN A 33 -2.96 -24.59 -9.72
C GLN A 33 -3.98 -24.48 -8.59
N GLN A 34 -3.80 -23.58 -7.61
CA GLN A 34 -4.79 -23.30 -6.57
C GLN A 34 -5.87 -22.35 -7.11
N PHE A 35 -5.48 -21.29 -7.82
CA PHE A 35 -6.42 -20.40 -8.51
C PHE A 35 -7.36 -21.16 -9.46
N ALA A 36 -6.83 -22.06 -10.30
CA ALA A 36 -7.61 -22.81 -11.28
C ALA A 36 -8.59 -23.83 -10.65
N LYS A 37 -8.44 -24.17 -9.36
CA LYS A 37 -9.44 -24.95 -8.59
C LYS A 37 -10.55 -24.06 -8.02
N LYS A 38 -10.32 -22.76 -7.92
CA LYS A 38 -11.14 -21.81 -7.15
C LYS A 38 -11.91 -20.82 -8.01
N VAL A 39 -11.37 -20.38 -9.15
CA VAL A 39 -11.98 -19.42 -10.07
C VAL A 39 -11.80 -19.88 -11.51
N ASN A 40 -12.76 -19.55 -12.39
CA ASN A 40 -12.53 -19.66 -13.82
C ASN A 40 -11.48 -18.61 -14.21
N ILE A 41 -10.29 -19.08 -14.58
CA ILE A 41 -9.14 -18.24 -14.95
C ILE A 41 -9.46 -17.28 -16.10
N ASP A 42 -10.34 -17.66 -17.01
CA ASP A 42 -10.70 -16.81 -18.15
C ASP A 42 -11.68 -15.72 -17.69
N SER A 43 -12.54 -16.00 -16.70
CA SER A 43 -13.33 -14.96 -16.01
C SER A 43 -12.48 -14.02 -15.14
N LEU A 44 -11.36 -14.50 -14.61
CA LEU A 44 -10.40 -13.70 -13.84
C LEU A 44 -9.72 -12.65 -14.73
N PHE A 45 -9.18 -13.06 -15.88
CA PHE A 45 -8.44 -12.16 -16.77
C PHE A 45 -9.32 -11.28 -17.68
N ASN A 46 -10.63 -11.55 -17.75
CA ASN A 46 -11.63 -10.65 -18.32
C ASN A 46 -12.30 -9.74 -17.26
N HIS A 47 -11.80 -9.70 -16.02
CA HIS A 47 -12.32 -8.77 -15.01
C HIS A 47 -12.03 -7.30 -15.38
N LYS A 48 -12.92 -6.38 -14.97
CA LYS A 48 -12.88 -4.94 -15.28
C LYS A 48 -11.53 -4.26 -14.96
N VAL A 49 -10.86 -4.67 -13.88
CA VAL A 49 -9.52 -4.19 -13.49
C VAL A 49 -8.43 -4.42 -14.57
N PHE A 50 -8.64 -5.39 -15.48
CA PHE A 50 -7.74 -5.65 -16.61
C PHE A 50 -8.25 -5.07 -17.94
N LYS A 51 -9.25 -4.17 -17.92
CA LYS A 51 -9.85 -3.59 -19.13
C LYS A 51 -8.86 -2.76 -19.96
N SER A 52 -7.91 -2.08 -19.33
CA SER A 52 -6.81 -1.36 -20.00
C SER A 52 -5.94 -2.31 -20.85
N VAL A 53 -5.55 -3.46 -20.28
CA VAL A 53 -4.73 -4.48 -20.95
C VAL A 53 -5.52 -5.26 -22.02
N ASN A 54 -6.86 -5.27 -21.93
CA ASN A 54 -7.74 -5.99 -22.85
C ASN A 54 -8.52 -5.07 -23.82
N GLN A 55 -8.05 -3.84 -24.07
CA GLN A 55 -8.68 -2.94 -25.04
C GLN A 55 -8.74 -3.56 -26.46
N ALA A 56 -9.77 -3.20 -27.23
CA ALA A 56 -10.05 -3.80 -28.53
C ALA A 56 -8.89 -3.60 -29.53
N ASP A 57 -8.31 -2.40 -29.53
CA ASP A 57 -7.26 -1.94 -30.45
C ASP A 57 -5.83 -2.19 -29.94
N SER A 58 -5.67 -2.87 -28.81
CA SER A 58 -4.36 -3.25 -28.28
C SER A 58 -3.69 -4.34 -29.14
N ASP A 59 -2.41 -4.13 -29.49
CA ASP A 59 -1.52 -5.14 -30.10
C ASP A 59 -1.21 -6.33 -29.15
N PHE A 60 -1.69 -6.30 -27.90
CA PHE A 60 -1.56 -7.37 -26.90
C PHE A 60 -2.86 -7.59 -26.13
N LYS A 61 -3.28 -8.85 -25.93
CA LYS A 61 -4.48 -9.21 -25.16
C LYS A 61 -4.13 -10.26 -24.12
N LEU A 62 -4.61 -10.06 -22.89
CA LEU A 62 -4.20 -10.89 -21.74
C LEU A 62 -4.70 -12.33 -21.87
N ASN A 63 -5.89 -12.52 -22.45
CA ASN A 63 -6.43 -13.85 -22.77
C ASN A 63 -5.53 -14.62 -23.73
N ASP A 64 -5.00 -13.97 -24.77
CA ASP A 64 -4.15 -14.61 -25.78
C ASP A 64 -2.82 -15.03 -25.15
N PHE A 65 -2.20 -14.17 -24.33
CA PHE A 65 -1.01 -14.50 -23.53
C PHE A 65 -1.27 -15.72 -22.62
N ILE A 66 -2.33 -15.67 -21.80
CA ILE A 66 -2.71 -16.75 -20.88
C ILE A 66 -3.11 -18.03 -21.62
N SER A 67 -3.47 -17.94 -22.91
CA SER A 67 -3.76 -19.12 -23.75
C SER A 67 -2.53 -20.01 -23.96
N PHE A 68 -1.30 -19.50 -23.83
CA PHE A 68 -0.05 -20.27 -23.97
C PHE A 68 0.52 -20.81 -22.64
N ILE A 69 0.07 -20.27 -21.51
CA ILE A 69 0.61 -20.57 -20.17
C ILE A 69 0.04 -21.90 -19.62
N ASP A 70 0.90 -22.73 -19.04
CA ASP A 70 0.48 -23.92 -18.30
C ASP A 70 -0.07 -23.51 -16.93
N LYS A 71 -1.40 -23.67 -16.77
CA LYS A 71 -2.15 -23.36 -15.55
C LYS A 71 -1.91 -24.40 -14.42
N SER A 72 -1.09 -25.44 -14.65
CA SER A 72 -0.79 -26.50 -13.66
C SER A 72 0.45 -26.24 -12.79
N ASN A 73 1.38 -25.41 -13.26
CA ASN A 73 2.64 -25.04 -12.60
C ASN A 73 2.65 -23.55 -12.21
N PRO A 74 3.28 -23.15 -11.09
CA PRO A 74 3.21 -21.78 -10.58
C PRO A 74 3.93 -20.78 -11.47
N VAL A 75 3.42 -19.54 -11.49
CA VAL A 75 4.12 -18.38 -12.05
C VAL A 75 4.93 -17.73 -10.93
N THR A 76 6.21 -17.43 -11.17
CA THR A 76 7.12 -16.89 -10.15
C THR A 76 7.74 -15.58 -10.61
N ILE A 77 7.78 -14.58 -9.73
CA ILE A 77 8.56 -13.35 -9.90
C ILE A 77 9.60 -13.31 -8.80
N HIS A 78 10.87 -13.18 -9.14
CA HIS A 78 11.95 -13.11 -8.16
C HIS A 78 13.07 -12.19 -8.66
N GLY A 79 14.01 -11.90 -7.78
CA GLY A 79 15.22 -11.20 -8.17
C GLY A 79 16.21 -11.10 -7.03
N ASN A 80 17.32 -10.45 -7.32
CA ASN A 80 18.33 -10.06 -6.35
C ASN A 80 18.70 -8.60 -6.63
N PHE A 81 18.96 -7.83 -5.58
CA PHE A 81 19.44 -6.44 -5.70
C PHE A 81 20.68 -6.17 -4.85
N THR A 82 21.21 -7.16 -4.10
CA THR A 82 22.47 -7.09 -3.34
C THR A 82 23.69 -7.57 -4.11
N ASP A 83 23.50 -8.43 -5.12
CA ASP A 83 24.53 -8.89 -6.05
C ASP A 83 25.07 -7.74 -6.93
N SER A 84 26.20 -7.99 -7.60
CA SER A 84 26.87 -7.01 -8.47
C SER A 84 26.06 -6.60 -9.72
N ILE A 85 24.97 -7.31 -10.00
CA ILE A 85 24.01 -7.02 -11.08
C ILE A 85 22.63 -7.20 -10.45
N ALA A 86 21.92 -6.10 -10.18
CA ALA A 86 20.55 -6.17 -9.68
C ALA A 86 19.59 -6.52 -10.82
N TYR A 87 18.63 -7.41 -10.58
CA TYR A 87 17.73 -7.91 -11.62
C TYR A 87 16.35 -8.28 -11.11
N TYR A 88 15.40 -8.41 -12.04
CA TYR A 88 14.14 -9.11 -11.85
C TYR A 88 13.96 -10.17 -12.93
N GLN A 89 13.32 -11.28 -12.57
CA GLN A 89 12.89 -12.33 -13.49
C GLN A 89 11.47 -12.76 -13.17
N MET A 90 10.57 -12.57 -14.14
CA MET A 90 9.26 -13.22 -14.17
C MET A 90 9.41 -14.55 -14.92
N THR A 91 8.81 -15.64 -14.45
CA THR A 91 8.84 -16.96 -15.08
C THR A 91 7.43 -17.52 -15.18
N PHE A 92 7.06 -17.91 -16.40
CA PHE A 92 5.76 -18.44 -16.77
C PHE A 92 5.94 -19.82 -17.41
N PRO A 93 5.39 -20.89 -16.81
CA PRO A 93 5.35 -22.21 -17.44
C PRO A 93 4.57 -22.18 -18.76
N LEU A 94 5.09 -22.82 -19.82
CA LEU A 94 4.45 -22.90 -21.14
C LEU A 94 3.83 -24.29 -21.37
N LYS A 95 2.72 -24.31 -22.11
CA LYS A 95 2.12 -25.54 -22.69
C LYS A 95 2.10 -25.57 -24.21
N ASP A 96 2.34 -24.44 -24.89
CA ASP A 96 2.45 -24.36 -26.34
C ASP A 96 3.53 -23.36 -26.78
N VAL A 97 4.76 -23.85 -26.89
CA VAL A 97 5.90 -23.09 -27.41
C VAL A 97 5.77 -22.74 -28.90
N ASN A 98 4.98 -23.49 -29.68
CA ASN A 98 4.84 -23.26 -31.12
C ASN A 98 3.87 -22.12 -31.41
N GLY A 99 2.74 -22.09 -30.72
CA GLY A 99 1.83 -20.95 -30.69
C GLY A 99 2.52 -19.69 -30.16
N TRP A 100 3.31 -19.81 -29.08
CA TRP A 100 4.12 -18.71 -28.54
C TRP A 100 5.13 -18.15 -29.55
N ASN A 101 5.90 -19.02 -30.21
CA ASN A 101 6.83 -18.63 -31.28
C ASN A 101 6.12 -17.84 -32.40
N ALA A 102 4.97 -18.33 -32.86
CA ALA A 102 4.20 -17.67 -33.91
C ALA A 102 3.64 -16.31 -33.45
N PHE A 103 3.16 -16.21 -32.21
CA PHE A 103 2.66 -14.98 -31.61
C PHE A 103 3.74 -13.89 -31.52
N ILE A 104 4.92 -14.21 -30.96
CA ILE A 104 6.02 -13.24 -30.85
C ILE A 104 6.61 -12.89 -32.22
N GLN A 105 6.75 -13.86 -33.14
CA GLN A 105 7.21 -13.57 -34.50
C GLN A 105 6.25 -12.62 -35.24
N ASN A 106 4.93 -12.76 -35.05
CA ASN A 106 3.95 -11.83 -35.62
C ASN A 106 4.08 -10.42 -35.00
N LYS A 107 4.30 -10.30 -33.67
CA LYS A 107 4.54 -8.99 -33.03
C LYS A 107 5.81 -8.32 -33.59
N VAL A 108 6.90 -9.06 -33.71
CA VAL A 108 8.17 -8.57 -34.29
C VAL A 108 8.02 -8.20 -35.77
N ASN A 109 7.23 -8.95 -36.55
CA ASN A 109 6.93 -8.60 -37.94
C ASN A 109 6.11 -7.30 -38.04
N ASN A 110 5.12 -7.12 -37.16
CA ASN A 110 4.29 -5.91 -37.11
C ASN A 110 5.12 -4.68 -36.70
N ASN A 111 5.93 -4.78 -35.65
CA ASN A 111 6.84 -3.71 -35.23
C ASN A 111 7.77 -3.28 -36.38
N ASN A 112 8.49 -4.22 -36.98
CA ASN A 112 9.37 -3.98 -38.14
C ASN A 112 8.65 -3.44 -39.39
N SER A 113 7.31 -3.49 -39.43
CA SER A 113 6.48 -2.92 -40.51
C SER A 113 5.92 -1.54 -40.17
N LYS A 114 5.82 -1.20 -38.86
CA LYS A 114 5.38 0.11 -38.36
C LYS A 114 6.54 1.12 -38.25
N THR A 115 7.80 0.67 -38.18
CA THR A 115 8.99 1.53 -37.98
C THR A 115 9.72 1.92 -39.28
N THR A 116 10.18 3.17 -39.35
CA THR A 116 11.11 3.69 -40.39
C THR A 116 12.59 3.54 -40.03
N ASP A 117 12.90 2.88 -38.91
CA ASP A 117 14.26 2.62 -38.42
C ASP A 117 15.05 1.71 -39.38
N SER A 118 16.35 1.96 -39.50
CA SER A 118 17.29 1.20 -40.33
C SER A 118 17.70 -0.15 -39.71
N ILE A 119 17.64 -0.28 -38.39
CA ILE A 119 17.89 -1.54 -37.67
C ILE A 119 16.55 -2.30 -37.57
N LYS A 120 16.56 -3.63 -37.60
CA LYS A 120 15.34 -4.44 -37.39
C LYS A 120 15.35 -5.16 -36.03
N GLU A 121 14.16 -5.36 -35.48
CA GLU A 121 13.95 -6.28 -34.36
C GLU A 121 14.09 -7.72 -34.85
N VAL A 122 14.87 -8.54 -34.12
CA VAL A 122 15.23 -9.90 -34.52
C VAL A 122 15.12 -10.85 -33.34
N ILE A 123 14.46 -11.98 -33.57
CA ILE A 123 14.42 -13.11 -32.61
C ILE A 123 15.67 -13.97 -32.84
N LYS A 124 16.41 -14.27 -31.77
CA LYS A 124 17.64 -15.07 -31.78
C LYS A 124 17.34 -16.48 -31.26
N THR A 125 17.45 -17.49 -32.13
CA THR A 125 17.22 -18.90 -31.75
C THR A 125 18.54 -19.61 -31.47
N HIS A 126 18.68 -20.14 -30.26
CA HIS A 126 19.82 -20.94 -29.79
C HIS A 126 19.44 -22.42 -29.71
N SER A 127 20.38 -23.31 -29.40
CA SER A 127 20.17 -24.77 -29.39
C SER A 127 19.30 -25.31 -28.24
N LYS A 128 19.01 -24.47 -27.22
CA LYS A 128 18.23 -24.84 -26.02
C LYS A 128 17.13 -23.83 -25.65
N TYR A 129 17.10 -22.67 -26.31
CA TYR A 129 16.21 -21.56 -26.00
C TYR A 129 16.13 -20.60 -27.18
N THR A 130 15.14 -19.71 -27.15
CA THR A 130 15.04 -18.56 -28.04
C THR A 130 14.99 -17.30 -27.19
N VAL A 131 15.59 -16.21 -27.66
CA VAL A 131 15.68 -14.92 -26.95
C VAL A 131 15.29 -13.77 -27.88
N TYR A 132 14.65 -12.76 -27.31
CA TYR A 132 14.17 -11.58 -28.01
C TYR A 132 14.26 -10.34 -27.10
N SER A 133 15.00 -9.34 -27.55
CA SER A 133 15.23 -8.07 -26.86
C SER A 133 14.50 -6.98 -27.64
N PRO A 134 13.34 -6.49 -27.18
CA PRO A 134 12.58 -5.45 -27.90
C PRO A 134 13.29 -4.11 -27.79
N LYS A 135 13.36 -3.32 -28.87
CA LYS A 135 14.23 -2.13 -28.89
C LYS A 135 13.83 -1.02 -27.92
N LYS A 136 12.53 -0.92 -27.63
CA LYS A 136 11.94 0.15 -26.79
C LYS A 136 11.70 -0.29 -25.35
N ASP A 137 12.00 -1.55 -25.03
CA ASP A 137 11.76 -2.15 -23.73
C ASP A 137 13.09 -2.38 -22.98
N ASP A 138 13.09 -2.13 -21.68
CA ASP A 138 14.28 -2.25 -20.81
C ASP A 138 14.49 -3.69 -20.27
N PHE A 139 13.79 -4.68 -20.84
CA PHE A 139 13.86 -6.11 -20.53
C PHE A 139 14.16 -6.95 -21.77
N THR A 140 14.61 -8.18 -21.55
CA THR A 140 14.75 -9.22 -22.58
C THR A 140 13.80 -10.38 -22.26
N MET A 141 13.16 -10.91 -23.31
CA MET A 141 12.30 -12.09 -23.27
C MET A 141 13.09 -13.33 -23.69
N ALA A 142 12.93 -14.46 -22.99
CA ALA A 142 13.52 -15.74 -23.41
C ALA A 142 12.62 -16.93 -23.09
N TRP A 143 12.68 -17.99 -23.89
CA TRP A 143 11.84 -19.17 -23.71
C TRP A 143 12.46 -20.47 -24.24
N ASN A 144 11.99 -21.59 -23.70
CA ASN A 144 12.22 -22.94 -24.23
C ASN A 144 10.89 -23.72 -24.29
N ASP A 145 10.94 -25.02 -24.55
CA ASP A 145 9.76 -25.88 -24.75
C ASP A 145 8.73 -25.88 -23.59
N GLY A 146 9.13 -25.47 -22.38
CA GLY A 146 8.27 -25.50 -21.18
C GLY A 146 8.27 -24.26 -20.29
N ASN A 147 9.09 -23.24 -20.57
CA ASN A 147 9.14 -22.00 -19.78
C ASN A 147 9.35 -20.78 -20.68
N PHE A 148 8.69 -19.67 -20.33
CA PHE A 148 8.94 -18.31 -20.80
C PHE A 148 9.39 -17.44 -19.62
N ILE A 149 10.37 -16.56 -19.84
CA ILE A 149 10.80 -15.56 -18.86
C ILE A 149 10.83 -14.15 -19.46
N ILE A 150 10.57 -13.18 -18.59
CA ILE A 150 10.92 -11.77 -18.78
C ILE A 150 12.02 -11.47 -17.78
N TYR A 151 13.17 -11.01 -18.25
CA TYR A 151 14.35 -10.73 -17.44
C TYR A 151 14.79 -9.28 -17.66
N GLY A 152 14.91 -8.49 -16.60
CA GLY A 152 15.31 -7.09 -16.66
C GLY A 152 16.37 -6.75 -15.61
N LEU A 153 17.22 -5.77 -15.93
CA LEU A 153 18.23 -5.26 -15.00
C LEU A 153 17.74 -4.01 -14.30
N VAL A 154 17.96 -3.94 -12.99
CA VAL A 154 17.64 -2.80 -12.14
C VAL A 154 18.89 -1.95 -12.00
N GLU A 155 18.80 -0.66 -12.31
CA GLU A 155 19.92 0.27 -12.16
C GLU A 155 20.06 0.72 -10.71
N THR A 156 21.27 0.55 -10.14
CA THR A 156 21.56 0.88 -8.73
C THR A 156 22.30 2.20 -8.54
N ASN A 157 22.67 2.87 -9.65
CA ASN A 157 23.70 3.92 -9.66
C ASN A 157 23.25 5.24 -10.33
N ASN A 158 21.95 5.51 -10.37
CA ASN A 158 21.45 6.74 -10.97
C ASN A 158 21.40 7.84 -9.90
N ASN A 159 22.21 8.89 -10.09
CA ASN A 159 21.95 10.17 -9.42
C ASN A 159 20.62 10.69 -9.98
N PHE A 160 19.54 10.62 -9.21
CA PHE A 160 18.21 11.09 -9.63
C PHE A 160 18.22 12.59 -9.87
N THR A 161 18.50 13.01 -11.11
CA THR A 161 18.48 14.42 -11.55
C THR A 161 17.15 14.76 -12.22
N ASN A 162 16.07 14.68 -11.45
CA ASN A 162 14.71 15.21 -11.70
C ASN A 162 13.98 14.87 -13.04
N ALA A 163 14.61 14.21 -14.00
CA ALA A 163 14.02 13.92 -15.32
C ALA A 163 13.14 12.65 -15.31
N ASP A 164 13.58 11.58 -14.63
CA ASP A 164 12.92 10.26 -14.66
C ASP A 164 11.48 10.26 -14.09
N PHE A 165 11.06 11.36 -13.45
CA PHE A 165 9.68 11.56 -13.01
C PHE A 165 8.70 11.97 -14.12
N SER A 166 9.15 12.40 -15.32
CA SER A 166 8.24 12.63 -16.44
C SER A 166 7.77 11.30 -17.04
N ASP A 167 8.69 10.42 -17.40
CA ASP A 167 8.38 9.32 -18.31
C ASP A 167 7.61 8.19 -17.62
N ALA A 168 7.77 8.03 -16.30
CA ALA A 168 6.94 7.15 -15.49
C ALA A 168 5.48 7.63 -15.34
N MET A 169 5.21 8.93 -15.58
CA MET A 169 3.89 9.55 -15.45
C MET A 169 3.23 9.78 -16.83
N LEU A 170 4.01 10.08 -17.88
CA LEU A 170 3.52 10.35 -19.24
C LEU A 170 2.96 9.12 -19.99
N VAL A 171 3.28 7.90 -19.56
CA VAL A 171 2.61 6.67 -20.05
C VAL A 171 1.34 6.36 -19.26
N ALA A 172 1.13 7.04 -18.12
CA ALA A 172 -0.01 6.86 -17.23
C ALA A 172 -1.07 7.97 -17.34
N ASP A 173 -0.85 9.04 -18.12
CA ASP A 173 -1.97 9.85 -18.60
C ASP A 173 -1.79 10.53 -19.97
N SER A 174 -2.87 10.52 -20.74
CA SER A 174 -3.16 11.33 -21.94
C SER A 174 -4.68 11.42 -22.18
N ALA A 175 -5.46 11.31 -21.10
CA ALA A 175 -6.92 11.37 -21.06
C ALA A 175 -7.44 12.23 -19.89
N ALA A 176 -6.60 12.61 -18.92
CA ALA A 176 -6.82 13.77 -18.07
C ALA A 176 -6.70 15.05 -18.90
N VAL A 177 -7.85 15.64 -19.20
CA VAL A 177 -7.91 17.09 -19.43
C VAL A 177 -7.51 17.74 -18.10
N VAL A 178 -6.46 18.57 -18.13
CA VAL A 178 -6.13 19.43 -16.99
C VAL A 178 -7.30 20.40 -16.82
N VAL A 179 -8.10 20.17 -15.77
CA VAL A 179 -8.93 21.21 -15.18
C VAL A 179 -8.01 21.93 -14.21
N ASP A 180 -7.60 23.14 -14.58
CA ASP A 180 -6.93 24.02 -13.64
C ASP A 180 -7.92 24.39 -12.54
N GLU A 181 -7.75 23.84 -11.33
CA GLU A 181 -8.42 24.31 -10.12
C GLU A 181 -7.82 25.66 -9.68
N GLU A 182 -8.05 26.69 -10.50
CA GLU A 182 -7.99 28.06 -10.00
C GLU A 182 -9.03 28.21 -8.88
N TYR A 183 -8.58 28.77 -7.75
CA TYR A 183 -9.40 29.02 -6.57
C TYR A 183 -10.37 30.19 -6.86
N TYR A 184 -11.48 29.90 -7.52
CA TYR A 184 -12.62 30.80 -7.59
C TYR A 184 -13.44 30.67 -6.29
N GLU A 185 -13.54 31.77 -5.55
CA GLU A 185 -14.59 31.91 -4.53
C GLU A 185 -15.93 32.01 -5.26
N ASP A 186 -16.74 30.95 -5.19
CA ASP A 186 -18.09 30.94 -5.78
C ASP A 186 -18.93 32.08 -5.16
N PRO A 187 -19.42 33.05 -5.96
CA PRO A 187 -20.39 34.02 -5.47
C PRO A 187 -21.73 33.30 -5.16
N PRO A 188 -22.53 33.81 -4.21
CA PRO A 188 -23.75 33.13 -3.79
C PRO A 188 -24.75 32.95 -4.95
N VAL A 189 -25.29 31.74 -5.07
CA VAL A 189 -26.32 31.42 -6.07
C VAL A 189 -27.62 32.14 -5.72
N GLU A 190 -28.00 33.13 -6.53
CA GLU A 190 -29.33 33.74 -6.47
C GLU A 190 -30.42 32.70 -6.78
N VAL A 191 -31.41 32.60 -5.89
CA VAL A 191 -32.59 31.75 -6.10
C VAL A 191 -33.61 32.55 -6.90
N ILE A 192 -33.50 32.49 -8.22
CA ILE A 192 -34.47 33.12 -9.13
C ILE A 192 -35.85 32.45 -8.93
N GLU A 193 -36.88 33.25 -8.62
CA GLU A 193 -38.25 32.76 -8.45
C GLU A 193 -38.82 32.17 -9.75
N ILE A 194 -39.66 31.14 -9.61
CA ILE A 194 -40.30 30.47 -10.74
C ILE A 194 -41.60 31.22 -11.10
N GLU A 195 -41.58 32.01 -12.18
CA GLU A 195 -42.80 32.50 -12.83
C GLU A 195 -43.05 31.82 -14.19
N GLU A 196 -44.32 31.59 -14.54
CA GLU A 196 -44.76 30.60 -15.53
C GLU A 196 -45.20 31.25 -16.86
N VAL A 197 -44.45 31.05 -17.97
CA VAL A 197 -44.85 31.51 -19.32
C VAL A 197 -44.58 30.45 -20.40
N ALA A 198 -45.41 30.47 -21.46
CA ALA A 198 -45.57 29.45 -22.50
C ALA A 198 -44.48 29.43 -23.60
N PRO A 199 -44.40 28.35 -24.44
CA PRO A 199 -43.23 28.07 -25.28
C PRO A 199 -43.26 28.71 -26.69
N ILE A 200 -42.08 28.89 -27.29
CA ILE A 200 -41.87 29.38 -28.67
C ILE A 200 -40.76 28.53 -29.37
N GLU A 201 -40.74 28.53 -30.70
CA GLU A 201 -40.12 27.53 -31.58
C GLU A 201 -38.65 27.77 -32.00
N GLU A 202 -38.08 26.72 -32.60
CA GLU A 202 -36.81 26.60 -33.33
C GLU A 202 -36.52 27.71 -34.36
N ILE A 203 -35.32 28.33 -34.31
CA ILE A 203 -34.67 28.99 -35.46
C ILE A 203 -33.15 28.73 -35.43
N VAL A 204 -32.56 28.45 -36.60
CA VAL A 204 -31.11 28.33 -36.82
C VAL A 204 -30.66 29.29 -37.92
N GLU A 205 -29.78 30.25 -37.60
CA GLU A 205 -28.84 30.97 -38.50
C GLU A 205 -27.91 31.88 -37.63
N LYS A 206 -26.72 32.41 -37.99
CA LYS A 206 -25.58 32.07 -38.88
C LYS A 206 -24.95 33.36 -39.47
N ARG A 207 -23.79 33.76 -38.91
CA ARG A 207 -22.73 34.66 -39.46
C ARG A 207 -22.92 36.19 -39.46
N ILE A 208 -21.74 36.86 -39.35
CA ILE A 208 -21.42 38.30 -39.58
C ILE A 208 -21.94 39.23 -38.46
N GLY A 209 -21.21 40.24 -37.97
CA GLY A 209 -19.83 40.73 -38.23
C GLY A 209 -19.67 42.23 -37.88
N VAL A 210 -18.46 42.82 -38.05
CA VAL A 210 -18.05 44.22 -37.67
C VAL A 210 -17.75 44.36 -36.16
N GLU A 211 -16.64 44.90 -35.61
CA GLU A 211 -15.53 45.85 -35.93
C GLU A 211 -15.63 47.26 -35.29
N GLU A 212 -14.81 47.52 -34.25
CA GLU A 212 -14.20 48.79 -33.79
C GLU A 212 -13.10 48.42 -32.74
N ALA A 213 -11.94 49.05 -32.47
CA ALA A 213 -11.07 50.10 -33.06
C ALA A 213 -10.76 51.26 -32.08
N ILE A 214 -9.54 51.81 -31.90
CA ILE A 214 -8.14 51.48 -32.29
C ILE A 214 -7.20 52.11 -31.22
N SER A 215 -6.21 51.37 -30.68
CA SER A 215 -4.80 51.80 -30.46
C SER A 215 -3.98 50.63 -29.84
N GLU A 216 -2.79 50.24 -30.28
CA GLU A 216 -1.51 50.99 -30.42
C GLU A 216 -1.02 51.55 -29.06
N ASP A 217 0.23 51.35 -28.61
CA ASP A 217 1.37 50.60 -29.19
C ASP A 217 2.40 50.27 -28.07
N GLU A 218 2.82 49.01 -27.92
CA GLU A 218 4.10 48.65 -27.28
C GLU A 218 4.58 47.24 -27.69
N ASN A 219 5.89 47.05 -27.88
CA ASN A 219 6.45 45.86 -28.53
C ASN A 219 6.35 44.60 -27.65
N ILE A 220 5.53 43.63 -28.08
CA ILE A 220 5.85 42.21 -27.86
C ILE A 220 6.63 41.75 -29.09
N GLU A 221 7.94 41.52 -28.92
CA GLU A 221 8.71 40.81 -29.94
C GLU A 221 8.07 39.43 -30.14
N VAL A 222 7.76 39.08 -31.39
CA VAL A 222 7.59 37.69 -31.77
C VAL A 222 8.97 37.06 -31.63
N VAL A 223 9.24 36.50 -30.46
CA VAL A 223 10.36 35.58 -30.26
C VAL A 223 10.06 34.35 -31.11
N GLU A 224 10.47 34.41 -32.38
CA GLU A 224 10.62 33.22 -33.20
C GLU A 224 11.45 32.25 -32.36
N ALA A 225 10.88 31.09 -32.05
CA ALA A 225 11.60 30.06 -31.33
C ALA A 225 12.74 29.59 -32.23
N VAL A 226 13.93 30.16 -32.02
CA VAL A 226 15.17 29.74 -32.67
C VAL A 226 15.45 28.33 -32.17
N GLU A 227 14.95 27.35 -32.92
CA GLU A 227 15.20 25.93 -32.69
C GLU A 227 16.68 25.65 -32.90
N ASP A 228 17.48 25.87 -31.86
CA ASP A 228 18.93 25.89 -31.98
C ASP A 228 19.44 24.56 -32.56
N GLU A 229 20.23 24.69 -33.62
CA GLU A 229 20.97 23.59 -34.23
C GLU A 229 21.89 22.90 -33.20
N GLU A 230 22.31 23.57 -32.13
CA GLU A 230 23.02 22.98 -31.01
C GLU A 230 22.09 22.21 -30.04
N TYR A 231 20.88 22.72 -29.75
CA TYR A 231 19.88 22.00 -28.92
C TYR A 231 19.36 20.73 -29.61
N LYS A 232 19.09 20.80 -30.93
CA LYS A 232 18.73 19.62 -31.74
C LYS A 232 19.84 18.57 -31.78
N LYS A 233 21.11 19.00 -31.84
CA LYS A 233 22.26 18.07 -31.72
C LYS A 233 22.40 17.51 -30.31
N TRP A 234 22.11 18.29 -29.27
CA TRP A 234 22.12 17.82 -27.90
C TRP A 234 21.08 16.72 -27.68
N ILE A 235 19.82 16.93 -28.06
CA ILE A 235 18.77 15.89 -28.02
C ILE A 235 19.20 14.64 -28.79
N ALA A 236 19.62 14.78 -30.07
CA ALA A 236 20.05 13.64 -30.88
C ALA A 236 21.28 12.91 -30.30
N SER A 237 22.14 13.61 -29.56
CA SER A 237 23.27 12.98 -28.84
C SER A 237 22.83 12.22 -27.59
N PHE A 238 21.84 12.75 -26.85
CA PHE A 238 21.27 12.16 -25.65
C PHE A 238 20.40 10.92 -25.98
N GLU A 239 19.56 11.00 -27.01
CA GLU A 239 18.82 9.86 -27.57
C GLU A 239 19.77 8.73 -28.00
N LYS A 240 20.89 9.10 -28.67
CA LYS A 240 21.92 8.15 -29.09
C LYS A 240 22.65 7.53 -27.91
N GLU A 241 22.97 8.31 -26.87
CA GLU A 241 23.59 7.78 -25.65
C GLU A 241 22.63 6.82 -24.92
N GLN A 242 21.36 7.19 -24.73
CA GLN A 242 20.37 6.27 -24.18
C GLN A 242 20.24 4.99 -25.01
N ALA A 243 20.25 5.07 -26.35
CA ALA A 243 20.20 3.90 -27.22
C ALA A 243 21.44 3.00 -27.04
N GLU A 244 22.64 3.57 -26.94
CA GLU A 244 23.87 2.82 -26.67
C GLU A 244 23.91 2.21 -25.26
N GLN A 245 23.34 2.88 -24.26
CA GLN A 245 23.15 2.35 -22.90
C GLN A 245 22.13 1.21 -22.88
N ARG A 246 20.97 1.34 -23.56
CA ARG A 246 19.96 0.28 -23.71
C ARG A 246 20.52 -0.95 -24.41
N ILE A 247 21.30 -0.79 -25.48
CA ILE A 247 21.97 -1.90 -26.17
C ILE A 247 22.91 -2.64 -25.19
N GLN A 248 23.77 -1.92 -24.46
CA GLN A 248 24.65 -2.53 -23.45
C GLN A 248 23.90 -3.19 -22.29
N LYS A 249 22.70 -2.69 -21.95
CA LYS A 249 21.80 -3.27 -20.94
C LYS A 249 21.20 -4.59 -21.44
N GLN A 250 20.75 -4.62 -22.70
CA GLN A 250 20.22 -5.83 -23.35
C GLN A 250 21.30 -6.89 -23.63
N GLU A 251 22.52 -6.50 -24.03
CA GLU A 251 23.64 -7.44 -24.17
C GLU A 251 23.94 -8.17 -22.85
N LYS A 252 23.99 -7.45 -21.73
CA LYS A 252 24.15 -8.04 -20.38
C LYS A 252 22.96 -8.93 -19.99
N GLN A 253 21.73 -8.57 -20.39
CA GLN A 253 20.55 -9.42 -20.16
C GLN A 253 20.66 -10.74 -20.94
N GLU A 254 21.06 -10.69 -22.21
CA GLU A 254 21.28 -11.90 -23.03
C GLU A 254 22.41 -12.78 -22.48
N GLU A 255 23.50 -12.20 -21.93
CA GLU A 255 24.55 -12.96 -21.23
C GLU A 255 24.02 -13.72 -20.01
N GLN A 256 23.22 -13.07 -19.15
CA GLN A 256 22.62 -13.75 -17.98
C GLN A 256 21.59 -14.82 -18.40
N ILE A 257 20.80 -14.55 -19.43
CA ILE A 257 19.86 -15.51 -20.02
C ILE A 257 20.59 -16.74 -20.57
N ALA A 258 21.73 -16.56 -21.24
CA ALA A 258 22.56 -17.68 -21.71
C ALA A 258 23.00 -18.57 -20.53
N LEU A 259 23.49 -17.98 -19.43
CA LEU A 259 23.87 -18.73 -18.22
C LEU A 259 22.69 -19.54 -17.62
N LEU A 260 21.47 -18.99 -17.65
CA LEU A 260 20.26 -19.66 -17.16
C LEU A 260 19.83 -20.84 -18.06
N PHE A 261 19.80 -20.66 -19.38
CA PHE A 261 19.27 -21.67 -20.31
C PHE A 261 20.32 -22.68 -20.82
N GLU A 262 21.57 -22.28 -21.02
CA GLU A 262 22.61 -23.20 -21.53
C GLU A 262 22.91 -24.33 -20.54
N ASN A 263 22.77 -24.09 -19.24
CA ASN A 263 22.91 -25.09 -18.20
C ASN A 263 21.66 -25.97 -17.99
N GLY A 264 20.56 -25.68 -18.68
CA GLY A 264 19.25 -26.31 -18.50
C GLY A 264 18.41 -25.50 -17.52
N PHE A 265 17.47 -24.71 -18.04
CA PHE A 265 16.57 -23.90 -17.23
C PHE A 265 15.61 -24.79 -16.41
N VAL A 266 15.54 -24.54 -15.10
CA VAL A 266 14.52 -25.09 -14.19
C VAL A 266 13.72 -23.92 -13.61
N THR A 267 12.42 -24.10 -13.45
CA THR A 267 11.52 -23.08 -12.88
C THR A 267 12.00 -22.71 -11.46
N PRO A 268 12.14 -21.40 -11.13
CA PRO A 268 12.56 -20.95 -9.81
C PRO A 268 11.68 -21.49 -8.68
N THR A 269 12.28 -21.80 -7.53
CA THR A 269 11.54 -22.18 -6.31
C THR A 269 12.24 -21.61 -5.07
N SER A 270 11.48 -21.35 -4.00
CA SER A 270 12.04 -20.88 -2.73
C SER A 270 11.36 -21.56 -1.54
N THR A 271 12.16 -22.09 -0.62
CA THR A 271 11.71 -22.63 0.67
C THR A 271 11.10 -21.57 1.61
N LYS A 272 11.29 -20.28 1.32
CA LYS A 272 10.74 -19.16 2.10
C LYS A 272 9.27 -18.83 1.81
N VAL A 273 8.67 -19.32 0.71
CA VAL A 273 7.27 -19.03 0.33
C VAL A 273 6.30 -20.19 0.54
N SER A 274 5.02 -19.90 0.80
CA SER A 274 3.99 -20.91 1.05
C SER A 274 3.42 -21.52 -0.23
N THR A 275 3.67 -22.81 -0.45
CA THR A 275 3.03 -23.61 -1.52
C THR A 275 1.54 -23.89 -1.29
N ASN A 276 1.03 -23.59 -0.09
CA ASN A 276 -0.38 -23.77 0.29
C ASN A 276 -1.22 -22.48 0.18
N ALA A 277 -0.58 -21.32 -0.02
CA ALA A 277 -1.27 -20.07 -0.34
C ALA A 277 -1.70 -20.03 -1.81
N ASP A 278 -2.54 -19.08 -2.20
CA ASP A 278 -2.84 -18.79 -3.60
C ASP A 278 -1.81 -17.83 -4.20
N ILE A 279 -1.41 -16.83 -3.42
CA ILE A 279 -0.21 -16.00 -3.67
C ILE A 279 0.65 -16.06 -2.41
N ALA A 280 1.94 -16.31 -2.55
CA ALA A 280 2.90 -16.19 -1.45
C ALA A 280 4.06 -15.30 -1.86
N SER A 281 4.39 -14.31 -1.03
CA SER A 281 5.61 -13.53 -1.17
C SER A 281 6.57 -13.74 0.00
N TRP A 282 7.86 -13.51 -0.28
CA TRP A 282 8.92 -13.32 0.70
C TRP A 282 9.86 -12.22 0.23
N ILE A 283 10.40 -11.45 1.17
CA ILE A 283 11.40 -10.43 0.92
C ILE A 283 12.46 -10.42 2.02
N ASN A 284 13.73 -10.32 1.61
CA ASN A 284 14.91 -10.16 2.43
C ASN A 284 14.94 -8.72 2.96
N TYR A 285 14.26 -8.48 4.08
CA TYR A 285 14.06 -7.14 4.61
C TYR A 285 15.39 -6.49 5.02
N GLU A 286 16.33 -7.25 5.57
CA GLU A 286 17.68 -6.75 5.91
C GLU A 286 18.40 -6.17 4.69
N ALA A 287 18.26 -6.84 3.54
CA ALA A 287 18.81 -6.36 2.27
C ALA A 287 18.07 -5.14 1.72
N VAL A 288 16.73 -5.14 1.71
CA VAL A 288 15.93 -3.98 1.24
C VAL A 288 16.26 -2.74 2.06
N TYR A 289 16.34 -2.90 3.38
CA TYR A 289 16.46 -1.80 4.32
C TYR A 289 17.76 -1.02 4.15
N GLY A 290 18.88 -1.72 3.92
CA GLY A 290 20.17 -1.10 3.58
C GLY A 290 20.20 -0.37 2.23
N LYS A 291 19.12 -0.46 1.43
CA LYS A 291 18.93 0.27 0.15
C LYS A 291 17.68 1.15 0.11
N MET A 292 16.95 1.28 1.22
CA MET A 292 15.68 2.03 1.29
C MET A 292 15.83 3.55 1.21
N SER A 293 17.05 4.08 1.11
CA SER A 293 17.30 5.49 0.78
C SER A 293 16.63 5.95 -0.51
N SER A 294 16.47 5.07 -1.50
CA SER A 294 15.66 5.34 -2.69
C SER A 294 14.18 5.65 -2.38
N PHE A 295 13.63 5.03 -1.32
CA PHE A 295 12.29 5.30 -0.83
C PHE A 295 12.23 6.55 0.07
N TYR A 296 13.31 6.88 0.80
CA TYR A 296 13.42 8.14 1.51
C TYR A 296 13.62 9.35 0.58
N TYR A 297 14.18 9.15 -0.62
CA TYR A 297 14.32 10.19 -1.64
C TYR A 297 12.96 10.79 -2.10
N LEU A 298 11.87 10.02 -2.02
CA LEU A 298 10.49 10.50 -2.22
C LEU A 298 9.99 11.46 -1.10
N LEU A 299 10.71 11.57 0.01
CA LEU A 299 10.34 12.36 1.19
C LEU A 299 11.42 13.39 1.62
N GLY A 300 12.56 13.45 0.94
CA GLY A 300 13.60 14.46 1.17
C GLY A 300 15.03 13.94 1.07
N SER A 301 15.96 14.85 0.79
CA SER A 301 17.36 14.54 0.46
C SER A 301 18.20 14.06 1.66
N ILE A 302 18.15 12.76 1.96
CA ILE A 302 19.04 12.10 2.94
C ILE A 302 19.75 10.92 2.25
N ASN A 303 21.00 11.13 1.84
CA ASN A 303 21.88 10.06 1.37
C ASN A 303 22.17 9.10 2.53
N SER A 304 21.79 7.82 2.41
CA SER A 304 22.18 6.81 3.40
C SER A 304 23.64 6.39 3.25
N ASN A 305 24.12 5.63 4.23
CA ASN A 305 25.31 4.83 4.05
C ASN A 305 25.01 3.68 3.07
N ASN A 306 25.85 3.45 2.06
CA ASN A 306 25.63 2.41 1.03
C ASN A 306 26.14 1.00 1.44
N GLY A 307 26.54 0.83 2.71
CA GLY A 307 27.01 -0.43 3.25
C GLY A 307 25.89 -1.18 3.98
N ILE A 308 25.77 -2.50 3.73
CA ILE A 308 24.86 -3.36 4.49
C ILE A 308 25.37 -3.44 5.94
N ASN A 309 24.79 -2.63 6.82
CA ASN A 309 25.07 -2.66 8.26
C ASN A 309 24.31 -3.82 8.89
N ASN A 310 25.03 -4.93 9.13
CA ASN A 310 24.54 -6.12 9.84
C ASN A 310 24.21 -5.79 11.31
N SER A 311 23.02 -5.26 11.55
CA SER A 311 22.47 -5.00 12.89
C SER A 311 22.20 -6.32 13.62
N ASN A 312 22.60 -6.44 14.89
CA ASN A 312 22.33 -7.62 15.70
C ASN A 312 20.82 -7.76 15.92
N ASN A 313 20.15 -6.65 16.27
CA ASN A 313 18.70 -6.56 16.29
C ASN A 313 18.19 -6.11 14.91
N SER A 314 17.67 -7.05 14.14
CA SER A 314 17.22 -6.80 12.77
C SER A 314 16.00 -7.64 12.40
N ILE A 315 15.09 -7.05 11.63
CA ILE A 315 14.12 -7.78 10.81
C ILE A 315 14.91 -8.37 9.64
N LYS A 316 14.91 -9.70 9.54
CA LYS A 316 15.62 -10.46 8.49
C LYS A 316 14.76 -10.63 7.25
N GLY A 317 13.47 -10.94 7.43
CA GLY A 317 12.57 -11.18 6.31
C GLY A 317 11.12 -10.88 6.63
N MET A 318 10.34 -10.62 5.58
CA MET A 318 8.88 -10.55 5.66
C MET A 318 8.24 -11.46 4.62
N ASN A 319 7.13 -12.11 4.99
CA ASN A 319 6.25 -12.80 4.06
C ASN A 319 4.88 -12.13 4.02
N VAL A 320 4.19 -12.24 2.88
CA VAL A 320 2.75 -12.07 2.80
C VAL A 320 2.15 -13.26 2.03
N ASP A 321 1.39 -14.10 2.71
CA ASP A 321 0.63 -15.19 2.10
C ASP A 321 -0.86 -14.78 1.97
N PHE A 322 -1.44 -14.89 0.77
CA PHE A 322 -2.86 -14.71 0.52
C PHE A 322 -3.57 -16.05 0.31
N TYR A 323 -4.70 -16.23 1.00
CA TYR A 323 -5.54 -17.42 0.93
C TYR A 323 -6.97 -17.00 0.57
N PHE A 324 -7.49 -17.55 -0.52
CA PHE A 324 -8.87 -17.38 -0.96
C PHE A 324 -9.67 -18.65 -0.63
N GLU A 325 -10.68 -18.50 0.22
CA GLU A 325 -11.64 -19.51 0.67
C GLU A 325 -13.04 -19.10 0.15
N ASN A 326 -13.99 -20.02 -0.06
CA ASN A 326 -15.21 -19.77 -0.85
C ASN A 326 -15.92 -18.41 -0.61
N ASN A 327 -16.03 -17.98 0.64
CA ASN A 327 -16.67 -16.72 1.05
C ASN A 327 -15.73 -15.79 1.85
N LYS A 328 -14.41 -15.98 1.76
CA LYS A 328 -13.42 -15.37 2.67
C LYS A 328 -12.05 -15.19 2.01
N ALA A 329 -11.49 -13.99 2.10
CA ALA A 329 -10.11 -13.70 1.74
C ALA A 329 -9.29 -13.49 3.01
N ARG A 330 -8.11 -14.11 3.12
CA ARG A 330 -7.26 -14.04 4.30
C ARG A 330 -5.81 -13.76 3.92
N MET A 331 -5.27 -12.64 4.41
CA MET A 331 -3.86 -12.29 4.31
C MET A 331 -3.15 -12.69 5.60
N GLU A 332 -1.98 -13.29 5.48
CA GLU A 332 -1.12 -13.70 6.58
C GLU A 332 0.28 -13.11 6.39
N GLN A 333 0.59 -12.07 7.16
CA GLN A 333 1.91 -11.48 7.20
C GLN A 333 2.76 -12.18 8.26
N LYS A 334 4.02 -12.49 7.92
CA LYS A 334 5.01 -13.04 8.86
C LYS A 334 6.22 -12.11 8.87
N VAL A 335 6.75 -11.81 10.05
CA VAL A 335 7.95 -11.00 10.23
C VAL A 335 8.98 -11.86 10.96
N GLU A 336 10.07 -12.17 10.28
CA GLU A 336 11.20 -12.98 10.75
C GLU A 336 12.25 -12.04 11.35
N TYR A 337 12.44 -12.09 12.68
CA TYR A 337 13.45 -11.30 13.38
C TYR A 337 14.74 -12.09 13.62
N SER A 338 15.84 -11.39 13.93
CA SER A 338 16.98 -11.98 14.60
C SER A 338 16.59 -12.52 16.00
N GLU A 339 17.38 -13.45 16.54
CA GLU A 339 17.08 -14.08 17.84
C GLU A 339 17.01 -13.08 19.00
N SER A 340 17.88 -12.07 19.02
CA SER A 340 17.85 -11.02 20.05
C SER A 340 16.58 -10.16 19.96
N LEU A 341 16.26 -9.64 18.77
CA LEU A 341 15.07 -8.82 18.56
C LEU A 341 13.77 -9.62 18.75
N ALA A 342 13.76 -10.92 18.39
CA ALA A 342 12.65 -11.80 18.70
C ALA A 342 12.43 -11.97 20.22
N ASN A 343 13.51 -12.09 21.00
CA ASN A 343 13.41 -12.16 22.45
C ASN A 343 12.87 -10.85 23.05
N VAL A 344 13.31 -9.68 22.57
CA VAL A 344 12.75 -8.37 22.93
C VAL A 344 11.26 -8.28 22.57
N MET A 345 10.91 -8.49 21.30
CA MET A 345 9.54 -8.36 20.82
C MET A 345 8.59 -9.36 21.49
N GLN A 346 9.08 -10.54 21.90
CA GLN A 346 8.28 -11.48 22.69
C GLN A 346 7.97 -10.95 24.10
N LYS A 347 8.86 -10.22 24.78
CA LYS A 347 8.50 -9.55 26.05
C LYS A 347 7.40 -8.52 25.82
N VAL A 348 7.57 -7.68 24.78
CA VAL A 348 6.64 -6.62 24.39
C VAL A 348 5.23 -7.16 24.14
N VAL A 349 5.06 -8.20 23.31
CA VAL A 349 3.72 -8.74 22.97
C VAL A 349 3.17 -9.75 23.97
N ALA A 350 3.94 -10.18 24.97
CA ALA A 350 3.47 -11.10 26.02
C ALA A 350 2.62 -10.40 27.12
N ARG A 351 2.40 -9.07 27.02
CA ARG A 351 1.57 -8.33 27.97
C ARG A 351 0.18 -8.97 28.08
N LYS A 352 -0.31 -9.09 29.33
CA LYS A 352 -1.68 -9.54 29.62
C LYS A 352 -2.54 -8.30 29.89
N PRO A 353 -3.68 -8.13 29.18
CA PRO A 353 -4.55 -6.96 29.37
C PRO A 353 -4.99 -6.78 30.82
N ASN A 354 -4.96 -5.55 31.33
CA ASN A 354 -5.51 -5.22 32.65
C ASN A 354 -6.99 -5.65 32.69
N LYS A 355 -7.34 -6.53 33.63
CA LYS A 355 -8.68 -7.15 33.71
C LYS A 355 -9.80 -6.15 33.96
N ASN A 356 -9.48 -4.93 34.39
CA ASN A 356 -10.45 -3.89 34.69
C ASN A 356 -11.06 -3.24 33.43
N ILE A 357 -10.36 -3.27 32.27
CA ILE A 357 -10.88 -2.69 31.01
C ILE A 357 -12.19 -3.36 30.54
N TYR A 358 -12.34 -4.66 30.80
CA TYR A 358 -13.52 -5.46 30.45
C TYR A 358 -14.82 -5.01 31.15
N ASN A 359 -14.72 -4.14 32.17
CA ASN A 359 -15.86 -3.52 32.84
C ASN A 359 -16.40 -2.29 32.09
N TYR A 360 -15.75 -1.88 31.00
CA TYR A 360 -16.09 -0.73 30.17
C TYR A 360 -16.26 -1.10 28.69
N PHE A 361 -16.28 -2.40 28.37
CA PHE A 361 -16.48 -2.88 27.01
C PHE A 361 -17.97 -2.76 26.60
N PRO A 362 -18.29 -2.64 25.30
CA PRO A 362 -19.66 -2.66 24.79
C PRO A 362 -20.58 -3.77 25.34
N LYS A 363 -21.85 -3.44 25.56
CA LYS A 363 -22.94 -4.40 25.84
C LYS A 363 -23.21 -5.35 24.67
N GLN A 364 -22.98 -4.89 23.45
CA GLN A 364 -23.26 -5.56 22.17
C GLN A 364 -22.10 -5.32 21.20
N GLU A 365 -22.01 -6.08 20.10
CA GLU A 365 -20.94 -5.91 19.10
C GLU A 365 -21.10 -4.55 18.37
N PRO A 366 -20.10 -3.64 18.44
CA PRO A 366 -20.16 -2.30 17.84
C PRO A 366 -19.99 -2.36 16.30
N LEU A 367 -19.96 -1.21 15.61
CA LEU A 367 -19.71 -1.13 14.17
C LEU A 367 -18.23 -1.39 13.83
N ALA A 368 -17.33 -0.90 14.67
CA ALA A 368 -15.90 -1.20 14.59
C ALA A 368 -15.30 -1.32 15.99
N TYR A 369 -14.26 -2.12 16.16
CA TYR A 369 -13.42 -2.09 17.35
C TYR A 369 -12.01 -2.61 17.08
N PHE A 370 -11.07 -2.17 17.91
CA PHE A 370 -9.79 -2.83 18.09
C PHE A 370 -9.34 -2.78 19.55
N SER A 371 -8.46 -3.70 19.93
CA SER A 371 -7.84 -3.73 21.26
C SER A 371 -6.39 -4.18 21.12
N TYR A 372 -5.48 -3.45 21.75
CA TYR A 372 -4.03 -3.51 21.60
C TYR A 372 -3.35 -3.53 22.97
N HIS A 373 -2.40 -4.44 23.17
CA HIS A 373 -1.82 -4.76 24.47
C HIS A 373 -0.33 -5.09 24.36
N SER A 374 0.52 -4.07 24.37
CA SER A 374 1.98 -4.22 24.40
C SER A 374 2.56 -3.71 25.72
N SER A 375 3.70 -4.23 26.17
CA SER A 375 4.37 -3.68 27.35
C SER A 375 5.12 -2.39 26.97
N THR A 376 4.58 -1.22 27.34
CA THR A 376 5.29 0.07 27.20
C THR A 376 6.63 0.07 27.95
N GLU A 377 6.68 -0.62 29.10
CA GLU A 377 7.91 -0.78 29.89
C GLU A 377 9.01 -1.49 29.11
N GLU A 378 8.68 -2.58 28.40
CA GLU A 378 9.64 -3.30 27.56
C GLU A 378 9.93 -2.53 26.26
N LEU A 379 8.95 -1.83 25.69
CA LEU A 379 9.19 -0.96 24.52
C LEU A 379 10.21 0.14 24.82
N LEU A 380 10.14 0.76 26.00
CA LEU A 380 11.08 1.80 26.44
C LEU A 380 12.44 1.19 26.83
N LYS A 381 12.46 0.19 27.74
CA LYS A 381 13.71 -0.43 28.23
C LYS A 381 14.55 -1.10 27.14
N ASN A 382 13.92 -1.58 26.08
CA ASN A 382 14.62 -2.21 24.95
C ASN A 382 14.56 -1.30 23.68
N TYR A 383 14.24 0.00 23.81
CA TYR A 383 14.12 0.93 22.68
C TYR A 383 15.39 1.01 21.81
N PRO A 384 16.62 1.08 22.37
CA PRO A 384 17.84 1.06 21.56
C PRO A 384 18.00 -0.22 20.72
N GLU A 385 17.61 -1.38 21.28
CA GLU A 385 17.65 -2.66 20.56
C GLU A 385 16.59 -2.72 19.45
N ILE A 386 15.37 -2.23 19.70
CA ILE A 386 14.30 -2.18 18.68
C ILE A 386 14.69 -1.25 17.53
N MET A 387 15.39 -0.15 17.83
CA MET A 387 15.75 0.88 16.85
C MET A 387 17.13 0.66 16.20
N GLU A 388 17.93 -0.33 16.63
CA GLU A 388 19.30 -0.58 16.14
C GLU A 388 19.37 -0.64 14.61
N GLN A 389 18.40 -1.29 13.95
CA GLN A 389 18.34 -1.38 12.48
C GLN A 389 18.06 -0.04 11.79
N LEU A 390 17.21 0.84 12.35
CA LEU A 390 17.02 2.20 11.81
C LEU A 390 18.25 3.06 12.04
N LEU A 391 18.68 3.13 13.30
CA LEU A 391 19.78 3.98 13.75
C LEU A 391 21.07 3.69 12.99
N SER A 392 21.41 2.42 12.80
CA SER A 392 22.61 1.99 12.07
C SER A 392 22.59 2.24 10.56
N ASN A 393 21.45 2.63 9.96
CA ASN A 393 21.35 2.93 8.53
C ASN A 393 21.14 4.44 8.23
N MET A 394 20.99 5.27 9.25
CA MET A 394 21.06 6.73 9.09
C MET A 394 22.51 7.19 8.79
N PRO A 395 22.72 8.31 8.09
CA PRO A 395 24.03 8.91 7.85
C PRO A 395 24.53 9.71 9.08
N ILE A 396 24.52 9.07 10.24
CA ILE A 396 24.96 9.60 11.52
C ILE A 396 26.12 8.72 12.02
N ASP A 397 27.16 9.30 12.58
CA ASP A 397 28.29 8.51 13.10
C ASP A 397 27.83 7.61 14.27
N LYS A 398 28.47 6.45 14.44
CA LYS A 398 28.07 5.50 15.48
C LYS A 398 28.19 6.08 16.89
N GLN A 399 29.16 6.97 17.11
CA GLN A 399 29.35 7.67 18.38
C GLN A 399 28.21 8.67 18.66
N ASP A 400 27.77 9.43 17.65
CA ASP A 400 26.62 10.33 17.79
C ASP A 400 25.31 9.55 17.99
N THR A 401 25.20 8.38 17.35
CA THR A 401 24.08 7.44 17.53
C THR A 401 24.02 6.90 18.96
N GLU A 402 25.16 6.43 19.49
CA GLU A 402 25.32 5.98 20.88
C GLU A 402 24.95 7.11 21.87
N ILE A 403 25.42 8.34 21.63
CA ILE A 403 25.08 9.53 22.41
C ILE A 403 23.58 9.83 22.38
N ILE A 404 22.91 9.70 21.22
CA ILE A 404 21.45 9.90 21.11
C ILE A 404 20.68 8.84 21.91
N THR A 405 21.08 7.56 21.83
CA THR A 405 20.43 6.49 22.61
C THR A 405 20.66 6.65 24.12
N ASP A 406 21.87 6.99 24.54
CA ASP A 406 22.21 7.23 25.94
C ASP A 406 21.50 8.47 26.49
N LEU A 407 21.32 9.52 25.68
CA LEU A 407 20.58 10.71 26.07
C LEU A 407 19.10 10.43 26.30
N ILE A 408 18.48 9.59 25.45
CA ILE A 408 17.07 9.19 25.57
C ILE A 408 16.85 8.37 26.84
N SER A 409 17.66 7.34 27.09
CA SER A 409 17.55 6.50 28.31
C SER A 409 17.93 7.24 29.59
N THR A 410 18.88 8.18 29.53
CA THR A 410 19.25 9.00 30.71
C THR A 410 18.18 10.02 31.09
N ILE A 411 17.38 10.51 30.12
CA ILE A 411 16.31 11.50 30.37
C ILE A 411 14.99 10.83 30.77
N VAL A 412 14.69 9.64 30.21
CA VAL A 412 13.40 8.96 30.39
C VAL A 412 13.54 7.84 31.42
N ASP A 413 13.06 8.08 32.65
CA ASP A 413 12.76 7.01 33.61
C ASP A 413 11.71 6.08 32.99
N GLU A 414 12.13 4.94 32.44
CA GLU A 414 11.28 4.08 31.63
C GLU A 414 10.19 3.41 32.46
N GLU A 415 10.45 3.11 33.73
CA GLU A 415 9.47 2.51 34.63
C GLU A 415 8.38 3.54 34.99
N ALA A 416 8.76 4.74 35.45
CA ALA A 416 7.79 5.79 35.76
C ALA A 416 7.02 6.23 34.51
N THR A 417 7.68 6.34 33.36
CA THR A 417 7.07 6.73 32.09
C THR A 417 6.12 5.65 31.58
N ALA A 418 6.47 4.37 31.69
CA ALA A 418 5.56 3.27 31.34
C ALA A 418 4.28 3.28 32.19
N THR A 419 4.33 3.69 33.47
CA THR A 419 3.08 3.82 34.26
C THR A 419 2.15 4.95 33.79
N LEU A 420 2.63 5.90 32.98
CA LEU A 420 1.76 6.94 32.38
C LEU A 420 0.78 6.34 31.39
N PHE A 421 1.22 5.34 30.63
CA PHE A 421 0.44 4.62 29.64
C PHE A 421 0.96 3.17 29.57
N ASP A 422 0.29 2.25 30.26
CA ASP A 422 0.86 0.91 30.49
C ASP A 422 0.90 0.05 29.20
N GLY A 423 0.25 0.50 28.13
CA GLY A 423 0.23 -0.16 26.82
C GLY A 423 -1.03 -0.98 26.52
N ASP A 424 -2.07 -0.87 27.35
CA ASP A 424 -3.43 -1.34 27.01
C ASP A 424 -4.24 -0.21 26.37
N ILE A 425 -4.75 -0.43 25.15
CA ILE A 425 -5.75 0.41 24.46
C ILE A 425 -6.91 -0.47 24.00
N SER A 426 -8.14 0.03 24.11
CA SER A 426 -9.28 -0.49 23.35
C SER A 426 -10.08 0.67 22.75
N MET A 427 -10.46 0.59 21.48
CA MET A 427 -11.34 1.56 20.83
C MET A 427 -12.58 0.86 20.24
N PHE A 428 -13.73 1.53 20.32
CA PHE A 428 -15.02 1.03 19.84
C PHE A 428 -15.81 2.16 19.18
N LEU A 429 -16.33 1.93 17.97
CA LEU A 429 -17.29 2.79 17.27
C LEU A 429 -18.68 2.16 17.36
N HIS A 430 -19.53 2.64 18.26
CA HIS A 430 -20.82 2.02 18.57
C HIS A 430 -21.90 2.30 17.52
N ALA A 431 -21.94 3.54 17.01
CA ALA A 431 -22.96 4.04 16.10
C ALA A 431 -22.46 5.29 15.35
N MET A 432 -23.21 5.70 14.33
CA MET A 432 -23.22 7.08 13.81
C MET A 432 -24.56 7.70 14.25
N GLU A 433 -24.55 8.93 14.74
CA GLU A 433 -25.76 9.68 15.13
C GLU A 433 -25.79 11.04 14.43
N SER A 434 -26.92 11.41 13.84
CA SER A 434 -27.13 12.76 13.30
C SER A 434 -27.49 13.76 14.39
N TYR A 435 -27.15 15.02 14.16
CA TYR A 435 -27.49 16.16 14.99
C TYR A 435 -27.67 17.42 14.12
N GLU A 436 -28.51 18.33 14.59
CA GLU A 436 -28.65 19.65 13.99
C GLU A 436 -27.51 20.55 14.47
N SER A 437 -26.84 21.23 13.54
CA SER A 437 -25.77 22.18 13.79
C SER A 437 -26.16 23.51 13.19
N THR A 438 -26.39 24.49 14.06
CA THR A 438 -26.77 25.86 13.67
C THR A 438 -25.55 26.76 13.66
N PHE A 439 -25.40 27.57 12.61
CA PHE A 439 -24.29 28.51 12.44
C PHE A 439 -24.77 29.79 11.76
N MET A 440 -24.04 30.90 11.98
CA MET A 440 -24.28 32.13 11.24
C MET A 440 -23.63 32.02 9.86
N SER A 441 -24.46 31.98 8.83
CA SER A 441 -24.05 32.20 7.44
C SER A 441 -23.96 33.69 7.19
N ARG A 442 -23.04 34.08 6.33
CA ARG A 442 -23.09 35.38 5.65
C ARG A 442 -23.64 35.17 4.25
N THR A 443 -24.57 36.03 3.86
CA THR A 443 -25.11 36.15 2.50
C THR A 443 -25.06 37.62 2.13
N TYR A 444 -25.32 37.92 0.85
CA TYR A 444 -25.45 39.27 0.34
C TYR A 444 -26.88 39.45 -0.17
N ASP A 445 -27.46 40.63 0.05
CA ASP A 445 -28.74 41.00 -0.56
C ASP A 445 -28.55 41.52 -2.01
N GLU A 446 -29.64 41.90 -2.68
CA GLU A 446 -29.62 42.47 -4.04
C GLU A 446 -28.78 43.77 -4.15
N ASN A 447 -28.44 44.41 -3.03
CA ASN A 447 -27.64 45.63 -2.94
C ASN A 447 -26.17 45.35 -2.55
N TYR A 448 -25.78 44.07 -2.39
CA TYR A 448 -24.50 43.61 -1.87
C TYR A 448 -24.23 43.99 -0.40
N GLU A 449 -25.27 44.23 0.41
CA GLU A 449 -25.13 44.39 1.87
C GLU A 449 -25.04 43.03 2.57
N GLU A 450 -24.16 42.92 3.58
CA GLU A 450 -23.88 41.66 4.30
C GLU A 450 -25.01 41.31 5.27
N LEU A 451 -25.73 40.22 4.99
CA LEU A 451 -26.77 39.65 5.85
C LEU A 451 -26.20 38.50 6.69
N GLU A 452 -26.39 38.56 8.01
CA GLU A 452 -26.09 37.44 8.92
C GLU A 452 -27.35 36.57 9.12
N GLU A 453 -27.37 35.39 8.48
CA GLU A 453 -28.49 34.43 8.52
C GLU A 453 -28.18 33.24 9.43
N GLU A 454 -29.09 32.89 10.34
CA GLU A 454 -28.99 31.68 11.15
C GLU A 454 -29.37 30.43 10.31
N LYS A 455 -28.39 29.62 9.90
CA LYS A 455 -28.60 28.40 9.10
C LYS A 455 -28.38 27.15 9.95
N THR A 456 -29.35 26.24 9.90
CA THR A 456 -29.28 24.92 10.55
C THR A 456 -29.06 23.85 9.50
N ILE A 457 -28.00 23.05 9.66
CA ILE A 457 -27.70 21.90 8.81
C ILE A 457 -27.66 20.60 9.64
N THR A 458 -28.11 19.50 9.04
CA THR A 458 -27.97 18.17 9.66
C THR A 458 -26.55 17.68 9.43
N LYS A 459 -25.78 17.50 10.51
CA LYS A 459 -24.46 16.86 10.51
C LYS A 459 -24.57 15.46 11.12
N THR A 460 -23.54 14.64 10.93
CA THR A 460 -23.48 13.27 11.47
C THR A 460 -22.15 13.01 12.15
N ARG A 461 -22.18 12.51 13.39
CA ARG A 461 -21.01 12.29 14.26
C ARG A 461 -20.85 10.84 14.70
N PRO A 462 -19.60 10.36 14.92
CA PRO A 462 -19.36 9.02 15.45
C PRO A 462 -19.65 8.97 16.95
N ILE A 463 -20.33 7.92 17.40
CA ILE A 463 -20.47 7.60 18.83
C ILE A 463 -19.49 6.50 19.20
N PHE A 464 -18.52 6.82 20.06
CA PHE A 464 -17.33 6.00 20.28
C PHE A 464 -16.91 5.92 21.75
N THR A 465 -15.97 5.01 22.01
CA THR A 465 -15.27 4.91 23.29
C THR A 465 -13.81 4.54 23.05
N MET A 466 -12.89 5.28 23.68
CA MET A 466 -11.52 4.85 23.91
C MET A 466 -11.36 4.44 25.38
N ILE A 467 -10.71 3.32 25.63
CA ILE A 467 -10.23 2.88 26.94
C ILE A 467 -8.71 2.82 26.88
N MET A 468 -8.03 3.30 27.92
CA MET A 468 -6.60 3.06 28.12
C MET A 468 -6.28 2.87 29.60
N THR A 469 -5.09 2.35 29.91
CA THR A 469 -4.64 2.20 31.30
C THR A 469 -3.40 3.02 31.64
N SER A 470 -3.37 3.49 32.89
CA SER A 470 -2.32 4.31 33.48
C SER A 470 -2.22 3.98 34.96
N THR A 471 -1.22 3.18 35.33
CA THR A 471 -0.93 2.83 36.73
C THR A 471 -0.27 3.98 37.51
N HIS A 472 0.16 5.07 36.86
CA HIS A 472 0.88 6.15 37.53
C HIS A 472 0.05 6.74 38.68
N PRO A 473 0.51 6.66 39.96
CA PRO A 473 -0.34 6.87 41.14
C PRO A 473 -1.00 8.26 41.33
N LYS A 474 -0.70 9.24 40.47
CA LYS A 474 -1.11 10.65 40.61
C LYS A 474 -1.25 11.42 39.29
N MET A 475 -0.70 10.94 38.16
CA MET A 475 -0.59 11.79 36.96
C MET A 475 -1.93 12.00 36.25
N GLY A 476 -2.74 10.94 36.08
CA GLY A 476 -4.11 11.09 35.54
C GLY A 476 -4.95 12.07 36.38
N ASP A 477 -4.84 12.02 37.71
CA ASP A 477 -5.54 12.97 38.58
C ASP A 477 -4.97 14.40 38.48
N LYS A 478 -3.65 14.57 38.32
CA LYS A 478 -3.05 15.89 38.04
C LYS A 478 -3.55 16.48 36.71
N LEU A 479 -3.67 15.67 35.67
CA LEU A 479 -4.15 16.07 34.34
C LEU A 479 -5.64 16.46 34.38
N LEU A 480 -6.49 15.62 34.98
CA LEU A 480 -7.92 15.94 35.16
C LEU A 480 -8.11 17.23 35.99
N ASN A 481 -7.38 17.38 37.10
CA ASN A 481 -7.40 18.61 37.89
C ASN A 481 -6.75 19.81 37.17
N LEU A 482 -5.91 19.61 36.15
CA LEU A 482 -5.42 20.70 35.28
C LEU A 482 -6.50 21.11 34.28
N GLY A 483 -7.19 20.16 33.64
CA GLY A 483 -8.30 20.43 32.73
C GLY A 483 -9.43 21.22 33.42
N VAL A 484 -9.79 20.84 34.66
CA VAL A 484 -10.76 21.61 35.47
C VAL A 484 -10.26 23.02 35.78
N ARG A 485 -9.00 23.19 36.21
CA ARG A 485 -8.41 24.53 36.46
C ARG A 485 -8.22 25.39 35.21
N LYS A 486 -8.27 24.79 34.02
CA LYS A 486 -8.17 25.46 32.72
C LYS A 486 -9.52 25.64 32.02
N ASN A 487 -10.62 25.29 32.69
CA ASN A 487 -11.98 25.31 32.13
C ASN A 487 -12.14 24.47 30.83
N LEU A 488 -11.35 23.42 30.69
CA LEU A 488 -11.47 22.40 29.63
C LEU A 488 -12.37 21.24 30.06
N LEU A 489 -12.47 21.00 31.38
CA LEU A 489 -13.28 19.94 31.97
C LEU A 489 -14.23 20.48 33.05
N GLN A 490 -15.51 20.12 32.98
CA GLN A 490 -16.43 20.28 34.09
C GLN A 490 -16.51 18.97 34.89
N LYS A 491 -16.30 19.04 36.21
CA LYS A 491 -16.34 17.84 37.08
C LYS A 491 -17.78 17.50 37.48
N GLY A 492 -18.24 16.31 37.11
CA GLY A 492 -19.50 15.71 37.56
C GLY A 492 -19.31 14.72 38.71
N ASP A 493 -20.36 13.95 39.03
CA ASP A 493 -20.29 12.89 40.03
C ASP A 493 -19.72 11.60 39.43
N GLY A 494 -18.47 11.29 39.76
CA GLY A 494 -17.74 10.13 39.23
C GLY A 494 -17.18 10.29 37.80
N TYR A 495 -17.43 11.41 37.13
CA TYR A 495 -16.99 11.69 35.75
C TYR A 495 -16.53 13.15 35.55
N TYR A 496 -15.94 13.42 34.38
CA TYR A 496 -15.62 14.77 33.89
C TYR A 496 -16.23 14.95 32.50
N LEU A 497 -17.00 16.01 32.27
CA LEU A 497 -17.48 16.43 30.96
C LEU A 497 -16.41 17.29 30.28
N VAL A 498 -16.22 17.15 28.97
CA VAL A 498 -15.31 17.97 28.15
C VAL A 498 -16.07 19.17 27.61
N ASN A 499 -15.62 20.38 27.97
CA ASN A 499 -16.20 21.62 27.47
C ASN A 499 -15.88 21.79 25.97
N GLN A 500 -16.77 22.44 25.21
CA GLN A 500 -16.58 22.71 23.76
C GLN A 500 -16.37 21.43 22.93
N SER A 501 -17.21 20.41 23.17
CA SER A 501 -17.16 19.10 22.47
C SER A 501 -18.30 18.90 21.45
N GLU A 502 -19.01 19.96 21.06
CA GLU A 502 -20.31 19.94 20.35
C GLU A 502 -20.35 19.06 19.08
N ASP A 503 -19.37 19.18 18.17
CA ASP A 503 -19.32 18.33 16.96
C ASP A 503 -19.16 16.83 17.27
N LEU A 504 -18.57 16.50 18.43
CA LEU A 504 -18.46 15.14 18.97
C LEU A 504 -19.60 14.79 19.94
N GLY A 505 -20.43 15.75 20.35
CA GLY A 505 -21.39 15.62 21.45
C GLY A 505 -20.72 15.48 22.82
N ASP A 506 -21.53 15.33 23.87
CA ASP A 506 -21.13 15.32 25.29
C ASP A 506 -20.02 14.30 25.60
N MET A 507 -18.77 14.72 25.44
CA MET A 507 -17.61 13.87 25.65
C MET A 507 -17.31 13.76 27.14
N ILE A 508 -17.32 12.53 27.65
CA ILE A 508 -17.15 12.20 29.07
C ILE A 508 -15.83 11.45 29.28
N ILE A 509 -15.09 11.85 30.31
CA ILE A 509 -13.92 11.13 30.83
C ILE A 509 -14.27 10.47 32.16
N LEU A 510 -14.08 9.15 32.23
CA LEU A 510 -14.12 8.36 33.48
C LEU A 510 -12.70 7.98 33.89
N LYS A 511 -12.42 7.97 35.20
CA LYS A 511 -11.19 7.38 35.77
C LYS A 511 -11.53 6.54 37.00
N LYS A 512 -11.17 5.26 37.00
CA LYS A 512 -11.44 4.34 38.12
C LYS A 512 -10.28 3.36 38.30
N GLY A 513 -9.51 3.56 39.37
CA GLY A 513 -8.20 2.92 39.51
C GLY A 513 -7.28 3.31 38.34
N ASP A 514 -6.66 2.31 37.75
CA ASP A 514 -5.75 2.41 36.60
C ASP A 514 -6.45 2.62 35.25
N VAL A 515 -7.79 2.48 35.16
CA VAL A 515 -8.52 2.60 33.89
C VAL A 515 -9.01 4.02 33.67
N MET A 516 -8.71 4.57 32.48
CA MET A 516 -9.33 5.78 31.94
C MET A 516 -10.18 5.45 30.71
N VAL A 517 -11.33 6.12 30.58
CA VAL A 517 -12.30 5.93 29.50
C VAL A 517 -12.72 7.30 28.96
N PHE A 518 -12.70 7.48 27.65
CA PHE A 518 -13.11 8.69 26.94
C PHE A 518 -14.25 8.34 25.99
N THR A 519 -15.43 8.95 26.14
CA THR A 519 -16.62 8.54 25.39
C THR A 519 -17.75 9.56 25.36
N ASN A 520 -18.41 9.71 24.22
CA ASN A 520 -19.74 10.32 24.06
C ASN A 520 -20.87 9.26 24.10
N GLY A 521 -20.52 7.98 24.27
CA GLY A 521 -21.38 6.80 24.10
C GLY A 521 -21.62 6.01 25.39
N LEU A 522 -21.66 6.65 26.57
CA LEU A 522 -21.75 5.98 27.87
C LEU A 522 -22.88 4.92 27.96
N LYS A 523 -24.02 5.17 27.28
CA LYS A 523 -25.16 4.25 27.15
C LYS A 523 -24.80 2.85 26.62
N TYR A 524 -23.76 2.73 25.77
CA TYR A 524 -23.35 1.47 25.15
C TYR A 524 -22.47 0.57 26.03
N LEU A 525 -21.84 1.11 27.09
CA LEU A 525 -20.86 0.37 27.90
C LEU A 525 -21.53 -0.64 28.84
N ASN A 526 -20.86 -1.77 29.14
CA ASN A 526 -21.43 -2.82 29.98
C ASN A 526 -21.47 -2.48 31.49
N ASP A 527 -20.70 -1.49 31.97
CA ASP A 527 -20.60 -1.11 33.39
C ASP A 527 -20.42 -2.32 34.32
N GLY A 528 -19.40 -3.13 34.04
CA GLY A 528 -19.10 -4.37 34.76
C GLY A 528 -20.07 -5.54 34.54
N SER A 529 -21.20 -5.34 33.84
CA SER A 529 -22.17 -6.41 33.59
C SER A 529 -21.66 -7.45 32.56
N LYS A 530 -22.27 -8.64 32.58
CA LYS A 530 -21.89 -9.76 31.70
C LYS A 530 -22.37 -9.51 30.27
N SER A 531 -21.44 -9.07 29.41
CA SER A 531 -21.63 -8.96 27.96
C SER A 531 -21.06 -10.18 27.23
N ASP A 532 -21.79 -10.74 26.26
CA ASP A 532 -21.30 -11.83 25.41
C ASP A 532 -20.22 -11.36 24.42
N PHE A 533 -20.31 -10.11 23.96
CA PHE A 533 -19.25 -9.45 23.21
C PHE A 533 -17.93 -9.43 24.03
N THR A 534 -17.99 -9.02 25.30
CA THR A 534 -16.82 -9.04 26.18
C THR A 534 -16.27 -10.45 26.40
N LYS A 535 -17.10 -11.51 26.37
CA LYS A 535 -16.63 -12.91 26.42
C LYS A 535 -15.91 -13.32 25.12
N LYS A 536 -16.41 -12.92 23.94
CA LYS A 536 -15.79 -13.12 22.62
C LYS A 536 -14.39 -12.48 22.62
N VAL A 537 -14.32 -11.16 22.71
CA VAL A 537 -13.05 -10.41 22.61
C VAL A 537 -12.00 -10.88 23.64
N LYS A 538 -12.41 -11.19 24.87
CA LYS A 538 -11.50 -11.70 25.91
C LYS A 538 -10.93 -13.11 25.62
N LYS A 539 -11.64 -13.95 24.86
CA LYS A 539 -11.13 -15.23 24.37
C LYS A 539 -10.06 -15.00 23.31
N ASP A 540 -10.27 -14.05 22.41
CA ASP A 540 -9.35 -13.80 21.30
C ASP A 540 -8.10 -13.05 21.76
N LEU A 541 -8.24 -12.07 22.68
CA LEU A 541 -7.13 -11.43 23.41
C LEU A 541 -6.37 -12.35 24.38
N SER A 542 -6.82 -13.59 24.60
CA SER A 542 -6.00 -14.58 25.32
C SER A 542 -4.86 -15.15 24.48
N LYS A 543 -4.92 -15.00 23.15
CA LYS A 543 -3.94 -15.52 22.17
C LYS A 543 -3.29 -14.43 21.31
N ASN A 544 -3.83 -13.22 21.33
CA ASN A 544 -3.42 -12.12 20.47
C ASN A 544 -3.15 -10.88 21.31
N TYR A 545 -2.09 -10.14 21.00
CA TYR A 545 -1.81 -8.85 21.64
C TYR A 545 -2.59 -7.72 20.95
N PHE A 546 -2.96 -7.92 19.68
CA PHE A 546 -3.85 -7.08 18.92
C PHE A 546 -5.02 -7.91 18.36
N TYR A 547 -6.26 -7.44 18.53
CA TYR A 547 -7.45 -7.99 17.87
C TYR A 547 -8.44 -6.88 17.53
N GLY A 548 -9.01 -6.92 16.34
CA GLY A 548 -10.04 -5.98 15.90
C GLY A 548 -11.00 -6.57 14.87
N ASN A 549 -12.14 -5.93 14.70
CA ASN A 549 -13.19 -6.27 13.73
C ASN A 549 -13.88 -4.98 13.27
N PHE A 550 -14.13 -4.88 11.96
CA PHE A 550 -14.93 -3.83 11.34
C PHE A 550 -16.13 -4.47 10.64
N GLU A 551 -17.33 -4.25 11.16
CA GLU A 551 -18.59 -4.76 10.62
C GLU A 551 -19.05 -3.90 9.42
N MET A 552 -18.28 -3.94 8.34
CA MET A 552 -18.46 -3.18 7.09
C MET A 552 -19.93 -3.00 6.70
N GLN A 553 -20.70 -4.09 6.61
CA GLN A 553 -22.11 -4.03 6.23
C GLN A 553 -22.95 -3.16 7.18
N ARG A 554 -22.72 -3.27 8.49
CA ARG A 554 -23.45 -2.48 9.50
C ARG A 554 -22.99 -1.03 9.49
N PHE A 555 -21.69 -0.79 9.30
CA PHE A 555 -21.13 0.55 9.22
C PHE A 555 -21.68 1.33 8.03
N PHE A 556 -21.57 0.81 6.80
CA PHE A 556 -22.04 1.54 5.61
C PHE A 556 -23.55 1.77 5.65
N LYS A 557 -24.34 0.81 6.16
CA LYS A 557 -25.78 1.02 6.39
C LYS A 557 -26.07 2.10 7.45
N ALA A 558 -25.29 2.18 8.52
CA ALA A 558 -25.44 3.22 9.55
C ALA A 558 -24.89 4.60 9.11
N TYR A 559 -23.93 4.64 8.18
CA TYR A 559 -23.37 5.88 7.63
C TYR A 559 -24.32 6.50 6.59
N LEU A 560 -24.73 5.72 5.59
CA LEU A 560 -25.59 6.16 4.47
C LEU A 560 -27.05 6.46 4.87
N LEU A 561 -27.50 6.03 6.04
CA LEU A 561 -28.78 6.49 6.60
C LEU A 561 -28.75 7.97 7.04
N ASN A 562 -27.55 8.54 7.16
CA ASN A 562 -27.27 9.79 7.86
C ASN A 562 -26.33 10.73 7.06
N GLN A 563 -26.04 10.39 5.80
CA GLN A 563 -25.13 11.09 4.89
C GLN A 563 -25.61 10.87 3.44
N ASP A 564 -25.69 11.93 2.64
CA ASP A 564 -25.71 11.80 1.18
C ASP A 564 -24.27 11.97 0.67
N LEU A 565 -23.79 11.01 -0.12
CA LEU A 565 -22.46 11.01 -0.73
C LEU A 565 -22.54 11.19 -2.25
N GLY A 566 -23.71 11.60 -2.78
CA GLY A 566 -23.94 11.79 -4.21
C GLY A 566 -23.63 10.53 -5.02
N SER A 567 -22.66 10.63 -5.93
CA SER A 567 -22.18 9.55 -6.78
C SER A 567 -21.60 8.36 -6.02
N ASP A 568 -20.92 8.59 -4.89
CA ASP A 568 -20.25 7.54 -4.11
C ASP A 568 -21.19 6.71 -3.23
N THR A 569 -22.42 7.19 -3.02
CA THR A 569 -23.50 6.44 -2.35
C THR A 569 -23.65 5.04 -2.94
N ALA A 570 -23.60 4.90 -4.27
CA ALA A 570 -23.70 3.61 -4.95
C ALA A 570 -22.50 2.68 -4.68
N LYS A 571 -21.27 3.22 -4.64
CA LYS A 571 -20.06 2.46 -4.31
C LYS A 571 -20.15 1.91 -2.88
N MET A 572 -20.50 2.76 -1.92
CA MET A 572 -20.62 2.41 -0.50
C MET A 572 -21.73 1.37 -0.24
N ILE A 573 -22.86 1.46 -0.93
CA ILE A 573 -23.93 0.44 -0.90
C ILE A 573 -23.39 -0.90 -1.42
N ARG A 574 -22.63 -0.92 -2.52
CA ARG A 574 -22.06 -2.16 -3.06
C ARG A 574 -21.06 -2.78 -2.07
N LEU A 575 -20.12 -2.00 -1.54
CA LEU A 575 -19.15 -2.46 -0.54
C LEU A 575 -19.82 -3.10 0.70
N GLY A 576 -20.83 -2.43 1.26
CA GLY A 576 -21.57 -2.92 2.44
C GLY A 576 -22.52 -4.09 2.16
N ASN A 577 -22.95 -4.29 0.92
CA ASN A 577 -23.71 -5.49 0.52
C ASN A 577 -22.78 -6.66 0.19
N GLN A 578 -21.60 -6.41 -0.36
CA GLN A 578 -20.63 -7.42 -0.77
C GLN A 578 -19.86 -8.02 0.42
N PHE A 579 -19.32 -7.19 1.31
CA PHE A 579 -18.53 -7.64 2.45
C PHE A 579 -19.28 -7.51 3.78
N LYS A 580 -19.17 -8.54 4.61
CA LYS A 580 -19.80 -8.61 5.93
C LYS A 580 -18.97 -7.82 6.94
N ASN A 581 -17.75 -8.30 7.17
CA ASN A 581 -16.82 -7.78 8.16
C ASN A 581 -15.36 -8.04 7.78
N MET A 582 -14.47 -7.30 8.42
CA MET A 582 -13.01 -7.36 8.26
C MET A 582 -12.37 -7.52 9.64
N GLU A 583 -11.75 -8.66 9.91
CA GLU A 583 -11.10 -9.00 11.19
C GLU A 583 -9.58 -8.95 11.09
N PHE A 584 -8.94 -8.47 12.16
CA PHE A 584 -7.49 -8.34 12.28
C PHE A 584 -7.02 -9.01 13.59
N LYS A 585 -5.90 -9.74 13.55
CA LYS A 585 -5.33 -10.40 14.74
C LYS A 585 -3.81 -10.54 14.64
N ALA A 586 -3.08 -10.26 15.73
CA ALA A 586 -1.64 -10.48 15.81
C ALA A 586 -1.26 -11.25 17.09
N SER A 587 -0.50 -12.33 16.91
CA SER A 587 -0.21 -13.34 17.95
C SER A 587 0.59 -12.79 19.14
N ASN A 588 0.13 -13.02 20.37
CA ASN A 588 0.90 -12.67 21.60
C ASN A 588 2.11 -13.60 21.84
N LYS A 589 2.38 -14.50 20.90
CA LYS A 589 3.53 -15.41 20.90
C LYS A 589 4.22 -15.45 19.55
N LEU A 590 5.54 -15.28 19.55
CA LEU A 590 6.41 -15.56 18.41
C LEU A 590 6.75 -17.07 18.39
N ASN A 591 6.91 -17.64 17.21
CA ASN A 591 7.36 -19.03 17.04
C ASN A 591 8.52 -19.05 16.06
N ASN A 592 9.64 -19.68 16.43
CA ASN A 592 10.88 -19.69 15.65
C ASN A 592 11.30 -18.29 15.18
N HIS A 593 11.30 -17.31 16.09
CA HIS A 593 11.60 -15.88 15.85
C HIS A 593 10.66 -15.16 14.86
N ILE A 594 9.56 -15.79 14.46
CA ILE A 594 8.56 -15.20 13.58
C ILE A 594 7.36 -14.67 14.39
N MET A 595 7.05 -13.39 14.22
CA MET A 595 5.74 -12.81 14.56
C MET A 595 4.78 -12.99 13.38
N LYS A 596 3.50 -13.20 13.69
CA LYS A 596 2.46 -13.42 12.69
C LYS A 596 1.26 -12.50 12.93
N LEU A 597 0.84 -11.85 11.85
CA LEU A 597 -0.36 -11.02 11.76
C LEU A 597 -1.29 -11.65 10.71
N GLU A 598 -2.59 -11.67 10.98
CA GLU A 598 -3.61 -12.09 10.01
C GLU A 598 -4.68 -11.02 9.86
N MET A 599 -5.08 -10.78 8.62
CA MET A 599 -6.22 -9.95 8.21
C MET A 599 -7.19 -10.83 7.41
N GLU A 600 -8.49 -10.67 7.64
CA GLU A 600 -9.52 -11.58 7.16
C GLU A 600 -10.77 -10.81 6.74
N ILE A 601 -11.11 -10.85 5.45
CA ILE A 601 -12.30 -10.20 4.87
C ILE A 601 -13.33 -11.28 4.55
N ASN A 602 -14.52 -11.20 5.15
CA ASN A 602 -15.60 -12.13 4.91
C ASN A 602 -16.66 -11.52 3.98
N SER A 603 -17.06 -12.26 2.94
CA SER A 603 -18.16 -11.90 2.05
C SER A 603 -19.53 -12.25 2.65
N ASN A 604 -20.57 -11.50 2.27
CA ASN A 604 -21.97 -11.86 2.50
C ASN A 604 -22.47 -12.93 1.51
N PHE A 605 -21.83 -13.04 0.34
CA PHE A 605 -22.23 -13.92 -0.76
C PHE A 605 -21.39 -15.21 -0.77
N SER A 606 -21.99 -16.32 -0.36
CA SER A 606 -21.36 -17.66 -0.37
C SER A 606 -21.44 -18.37 -1.74
N ASN A 607 -22.16 -17.78 -2.69
CA ASN A 607 -22.34 -18.24 -4.07
C ASN A 607 -21.49 -17.46 -5.09
N GLU A 608 -20.88 -16.34 -4.70
CA GLU A 608 -20.05 -15.50 -5.57
C GLU A 608 -18.57 -15.73 -5.28
N ASN A 609 -17.72 -15.61 -6.30
CA ASN A 609 -16.32 -15.95 -6.17
C ASN A 609 -15.54 -14.90 -5.39
N ILE A 610 -14.93 -15.26 -4.25
CA ILE A 610 -14.20 -14.29 -3.43
C ILE A 610 -13.06 -13.58 -4.18
N ILE A 611 -12.39 -14.25 -5.13
CA ILE A 611 -11.26 -13.65 -5.86
C ILE A 611 -11.77 -12.53 -6.77
N LEU A 612 -12.88 -12.79 -7.48
CA LEU A 612 -13.54 -11.76 -8.28
C LEU A 612 -14.09 -10.62 -7.39
N GLN A 613 -14.63 -10.94 -6.21
CA GLN A 613 -15.04 -9.92 -5.24
C GLN A 613 -13.86 -9.07 -4.72
N THR A 614 -12.66 -9.65 -4.54
CA THR A 614 -11.46 -8.89 -4.16
C THR A 614 -10.93 -8.03 -5.31
N LEU A 615 -11.03 -8.47 -6.57
CA LEU A 615 -10.74 -7.60 -7.72
C LEU A 615 -11.78 -6.49 -7.89
N ASP A 616 -13.06 -6.78 -7.61
CA ASP A 616 -14.14 -5.79 -7.59
C ASP A 616 -13.80 -4.65 -6.63
N LEU A 617 -13.29 -4.98 -5.43
CA LEU A 617 -12.87 -4.06 -4.37
C LEU A 617 -11.70 -3.15 -4.77
N ILE A 618 -10.71 -3.67 -5.51
CA ILE A 618 -9.56 -2.87 -5.98
C ILE A 618 -10.07 -1.77 -6.94
N ASP A 619 -10.90 -2.15 -7.91
CA ASP A 619 -11.59 -1.28 -8.87
C ASP A 619 -12.80 -0.52 -8.23
N PHE A 620 -12.78 -0.30 -6.90
CA PHE A 620 -13.56 0.74 -6.20
C PHE A 620 -12.69 1.66 -5.32
N LEU A 621 -11.40 1.39 -5.24
CA LEU A 621 -10.39 2.14 -4.49
C LEU A 621 -9.42 2.85 -5.44
N ASP A 622 -9.21 2.28 -6.63
CA ASP A 622 -8.86 2.99 -7.88
C ASP A 622 -10.07 3.80 -8.39
#